data_AF-A0A259SUC3-F1
#
_entry.id   AF-A0A259SUC3-F1
#
_cell.length_a   1.000
_cell.length_b   1.000
_cell.length_c   1.000
_cell.angle_alpha   90.00
_cell.angle_beta   90.00
_cell.angle_gamma   90.00
#
_symmetry.space_group_name_H-M   'P 1'
#
loop_
_entity.id
_entity.type
_entity.pdbx_description
1 polymer ?
#
loop_
_entity_poly.entity_id
_entity_poly.type
_entity_poly.pdbx_seq_one_letter_code
_entity_poly.pdbx_strand_id
1 'polypeptide(L)' 'TIEGRWSDRAPLGWDMTDPVPTAQAVAALLSDWFPATTGEIVHVDGGVHAMGQ' A
#
# COMPACT_ATOMS: atom_id res chain seq x y z
N THR A 1 11.63 -6.65 15.31
CA THR A 1 11.65 -7.21 13.95
C THR A 1 11.27 -6.14 12.94
N ILE A 2 11.37 -6.38 11.64
CA ILE A 2 10.91 -5.43 10.61
C ILE A 2 9.42 -5.12 10.82
N GLU A 3 8.65 -6.11 11.28
CA GLU A 3 7.23 -6.01 11.60
C GLU A 3 6.84 -4.77 12.44
N GLY A 4 7.42 -4.60 13.64
CA GLY A 4 7.04 -3.49 14.52
C GLY A 4 7.42 -2.10 13.99
N ARG A 5 8.42 -2.02 13.09
CA ARG A 5 8.87 -0.73 12.55
C ARG A 5 7.93 -0.18 11.48
N TRP A 6 7.20 -1.03 10.75
CA TRP A 6 6.35 -0.57 9.66
C TRP A 6 5.13 0.17 10.19
N SER A 7 4.44 -0.41 11.18
CA SER A 7 3.26 0.18 11.83
C SER A 7 3.58 1.54 12.48
N ASP A 8 4.75 1.68 13.11
CA ASP A 8 5.19 2.93 13.75
C ASP A 8 5.56 4.03 12.74
N ARG A 9 5.95 3.64 11.52
CA ARG A 9 6.48 4.57 10.50
C ARG A 9 5.44 4.95 9.46
N ALA A 10 4.41 4.13 9.29
CA ALA A 10 3.32 4.37 8.36
C ALA A 10 2.43 5.49 8.90
N PRO A 11 2.38 6.68 8.27
CA PRO A 11 1.55 7.78 8.75
C PRO A 11 0.04 7.45 8.73
N LEU A 12 -0.39 6.52 7.88
CA LEU A 12 -1.78 6.04 7.83
C LEU A 12 -2.00 4.76 8.66
N GLY A 13 -0.97 4.30 9.39
CA GLY A 13 -0.95 3.01 10.06
C GLY A 13 -0.71 1.85 9.10
N TRP A 14 -0.28 0.71 9.64
CA TRP A 14 -0.10 -0.52 8.88
C TRP A 14 -0.30 -1.74 9.77
N ASP A 15 -1.24 -2.61 9.39
CA ASP A 15 -1.46 -3.92 10.01
C ASP A 15 -1.05 -5.02 9.01
N MET A 16 0.00 -5.77 9.33
CA MET A 16 0.48 -6.85 8.46
C MET A 16 -0.43 -8.07 8.43
N THR A 17 -1.37 -8.17 9.37
CA THR A 17 -2.34 -9.26 9.43
C THR A 17 -3.63 -8.94 8.66
N ASP A 18 -3.83 -7.69 8.24
CA ASP A 18 -4.96 -7.27 7.42
C ASP A 18 -4.58 -7.18 5.92
N PRO A 19 -5.01 -8.15 5.09
CA PRO A 19 -4.74 -8.12 3.66
C PRO A 19 -5.68 -7.20 2.87
N VAL A 20 -6.73 -6.66 3.50
CA VAL A 20 -7.83 -5.96 2.81
C VAL A 20 -7.34 -4.71 2.04
N PRO A 21 -6.49 -3.82 2.58
CA PRO A 21 -6.06 -2.63 1.86
C PRO A 21 -5.34 -2.97 0.55
N THR A 22 -4.42 -3.94 0.58
CA THR A 22 -3.70 -4.41 -0.60
C THR A 22 -4.64 -5.07 -1.61
N ALA A 23 -5.56 -5.90 -1.14
CA ALA A 23 -6.54 -6.56 -2.01
C ALA A 23 -7.46 -5.55 -2.72
N GLN A 24 -7.91 -4.51 -2.02
CA GLN A 24 -8.74 -3.44 -2.60
C GLN A 24 -7.99 -2.65 -3.65
N ALA A 25 -6.71 -2.31 -3.41
CA ALA A 25 -5.88 -1.61 -4.39
C ALA A 25 -5.66 -2.45 -5.65
N VAL A 26 -5.45 -3.77 -5.52
CA VAL A 26 -5.39 -4.69 -6.66
C VAL A 26 -6.70 -4.70 -7.44
N ALA A 27 -7.84 -4.82 -6.75
CA ALA A 27 -9.15 -4.78 -7.40
C ALA A 27 -9.38 -3.45 -8.13
N ALA A 28 -8.97 -2.32 -7.55
CA ALA A 28 -9.04 -1.02 -8.20
C ALA A 28 -8.12 -0.95 -9.44
N LEU A 29 -6.89 -1.46 -9.37
CA LEU A 29 -5.95 -1.45 -10.49
C LEU A 29 -6.41 -2.35 -11.65
N LEU A 30 -7.08 -3.47 -11.35
CA LEU A 30 -7.65 -4.39 -12.34
C LEU A 30 -9.00 -3.93 -12.90
N SER A 31 -9.56 -2.86 -12.38
CA SER A 31 -10.85 -2.32 -12.82
C SER A 31 -10.69 -1.23 -13.88
N ASP A 32 -11.83 -0.75 -14.38
CA ASP A 32 -11.88 0.38 -15.31
C ASP A 32 -11.54 1.75 -14.66
N TRP A 33 -11.25 1.80 -13.35
CA TRP A 33 -10.86 3.04 -12.66
C TRP A 33 -9.45 3.52 -13.00
N PHE A 34 -8.60 2.67 -13.59
CA PHE A 34 -7.21 2.97 -13.98
C PHE A 34 -6.97 2.75 -15.50
N PRO A 35 -7.76 3.36 -16.40
CA PRO A 35 -7.78 2.99 -17.82
C PRO A 35 -6.53 3.42 -18.60
N ALA A 36 -5.69 4.28 -18.02
CA ALA A 36 -4.50 4.83 -18.66
C ALA A 36 -3.24 4.68 -17.78
N THR A 37 -3.21 3.69 -16.88
CA THR A 37 -2.09 3.43 -15.97
C THR A 37 -1.36 2.16 -16.38
N THR A 38 -0.06 2.26 -16.66
CA THR A 38 0.82 1.13 -17.00
C THR A 38 2.25 1.46 -16.62
N GLY A 39 3.07 0.45 -16.30
CA GLY A 39 4.49 0.63 -15.94
C GLY A 39 4.72 1.28 -14.57
N GLU A 40 3.68 1.47 -13.76
CA GLU A 40 3.74 2.14 -12.46
C GLU A 40 3.69 1.16 -11.28
N ILE A 41 4.19 1.62 -10.14
CA ILE A 41 4.09 0.91 -8.85
C ILE A 41 3.15 1.68 -7.93
N VAL A 42 2.05 1.03 -7.53
CA VAL A 42 1.15 1.55 -6.48
C VAL A 42 1.63 1.03 -5.13
N HIS A 43 2.10 1.93 -4.27
CA HIS A 43 2.51 1.59 -2.92
C HIS A 43 1.28 1.54 -2.01
N VAL A 44 1.01 0.35 -1.46
CA VAL A 44 -0.07 0.10 -0.49
C VAL A 44 0.58 -0.35 0.79
N ASP A 45 1.04 0.62 1.57
CA ASP A 45 2.00 0.38 2.66
C ASP A 45 1.78 1.30 3.85
N GLY A 46 0.62 1.96 3.91
CA GLY A 46 0.32 2.98 4.91
C GLY A 46 1.14 4.27 4.76
N GLY A 47 1.88 4.45 3.66
CA GLY A 47 2.67 5.63 3.35
C GLY A 47 4.13 5.59 3.80
N VAL A 48 4.66 4.43 4.21
CA VAL A 48 6.04 4.31 4.69
C VAL A 48 7.07 4.75 3.65
N HIS A 49 6.93 4.33 2.39
CA HIS A 49 7.88 4.69 1.33
C HIS A 49 7.89 6.20 1.05
N ALA A 50 6.76 6.88 1.24
CA ALA A 50 6.68 8.34 1.10
C ALA A 50 7.45 9.08 2.21
N MET A 51 7.73 8.43 3.34
CA MET A 51 8.55 8.97 4.43
C MET A 51 10.07 8.79 4.20
N GLY A 52 10.48 8.28 3.03
CA GLY A 52 11.89 8.09 2.67
C GLY A 52 12.58 6.94 3.43
N GLN A 53 11.83 5.88 3.73
CA GLN A 53 12.32 4.66 4.39
C GLN A 53 12.56 3.53 3.39
#